data_AF-A0A645E2L2-F1
#
_entry.id   AF-A0A645E2L2-F1
#
_cell.length_a   1.000
_cell.length_b   1.000
_cell.length_c   1.000
_cell.angle_alpha   90.00
_cell.angle_beta   90.00
_cell.angle_gamma   90.00
#
_symmetry.space_group_name_H-M   'P 1'
#
loop_
_entity.id
_entity.type
_entity.pdbx_description
1 polymer ?
#
loop_
_entity_poly.entity_id
_entity_poly.type
_entity_poly.pdbx_seq_one_letter_code
_entity_poly.pdbx_strand_id
1 'polypeptide(L)'
;MLHQRSDPFSIEGGDVLVLSPEAIAIGISQRTDPHVVEALAERIICEETGILRVLAIDIPKTRSYMHLDTVMTMVDWDKFTIHPSILPMLRTFSLTKSEGRLGIELEKRKLAEVLAEALHLDKVTMIHCGGGSAIDAAREQWNDGTNTLAIAPGEVIAFSRNYVTNGILRDNGVTVHEIPSAELSRGRGGPRCMSMPLWRE
;
A
#
# COMPACT_ATOMS: atom_id res chain seq x y z
N MET A 1 22.16 3.23 -7.73
CA MET A 1 20.94 4.07 -7.85
C MET A 1 19.84 3.18 -8.41
N LEU A 2 18.70 3.09 -7.73
CA LEU A 2 17.70 2.04 -7.97
C LEU A 2 16.81 2.30 -9.21
N HIS A 3 16.54 3.58 -9.53
CA HIS A 3 15.80 4.01 -10.72
C HIS A 3 16.28 5.42 -11.14
N GLN A 4 16.31 5.70 -12.45
CA GLN A 4 16.78 6.98 -13.00
C GLN A 4 15.73 7.64 -13.89
N ARG A 5 15.78 8.98 -14.02
CA ARG A 5 14.88 9.74 -14.92
C ARG A 5 14.96 9.30 -16.38
N SER A 6 16.09 8.74 -16.80
CA SER A 6 16.31 8.22 -18.15
C SER A 6 15.85 6.77 -18.33
N ASP A 7 15.41 6.09 -17.27
CA ASP A 7 14.85 4.75 -17.39
C ASP A 7 13.54 4.83 -18.22
N PRO A 8 13.26 3.83 -19.07
CA PRO A 8 12.20 3.91 -20.08
C PRO A 8 10.79 3.68 -19.52
N PHE A 9 10.67 3.19 -18.29
CA PHE A 9 9.42 2.77 -17.67
C PHE A 9 9.10 3.63 -16.45
N SER A 10 7.85 4.05 -16.29
CA SER A 10 7.44 4.96 -15.21
C SER A 10 7.18 4.24 -13.90
N ILE A 11 7.54 4.88 -12.78
CA ILE A 11 7.18 4.50 -11.41
C ILE A 11 6.78 5.77 -10.64
N GLU A 12 5.77 5.68 -9.76
CA GLU A 12 5.40 6.76 -8.84
C GLU A 12 5.42 6.28 -7.39
N GLY A 13 5.79 7.17 -6.46
CA GLY A 13 6.01 6.80 -5.04
C GLY A 13 4.76 6.31 -4.30
N GLY A 14 3.55 6.68 -4.75
CA GLY A 14 2.29 6.17 -4.21
C GLY A 14 2.12 4.66 -4.40
N ASP A 15 2.81 4.07 -5.39
CA ASP A 15 2.77 2.63 -5.63
C ASP A 15 3.80 1.87 -4.77
N VAL A 16 4.73 2.54 -4.09
CA VAL A 16 5.80 1.89 -3.33
C VAL A 16 5.47 1.88 -1.84
N LEU A 17 5.31 0.68 -1.27
CA LEU A 17 5.11 0.44 0.16
C LEU A 17 6.22 -0.48 0.68
N VAL A 18 7.13 0.06 1.50
CA VAL A 18 8.10 -0.75 2.25
C VAL A 18 7.35 -1.36 3.45
N LEU A 19 7.17 -2.68 3.46
CA LEU A 19 6.36 -3.39 4.44
C LEU A 19 7.20 -3.83 5.65
N SER A 20 8.42 -4.30 5.39
CA SER A 20 9.37 -4.75 6.40
C SER A 20 10.81 -4.57 5.88
N PRO A 21 11.84 -4.85 6.70
CA PRO A 21 13.22 -4.91 6.23
C PRO A 21 13.49 -5.94 5.13
N GLU A 22 12.57 -6.89 4.90
CA GLU A 22 12.73 -7.98 3.94
C GLU A 22 11.71 -7.94 2.78
N ALA A 23 10.63 -7.16 2.91
CA ALA A 23 9.51 -7.18 1.97
C ALA A 23 9.03 -5.78 1.56
N ILE A 24 8.80 -5.62 0.25
CA ILE A 24 8.24 -4.40 -0.35
C ILE A 24 7.02 -4.80 -1.19
N ALA A 25 5.94 -4.02 -1.11
CA ALA A 25 4.83 -4.07 -2.05
C ALA A 25 4.95 -2.93 -3.08
N ILE A 26 4.75 -3.26 -4.35
CA ILE A 26 4.76 -2.31 -5.46
C ILE A 26 3.48 -2.45 -6.28
N GLY A 27 2.73 -1.38 -6.42
CA GLY A 27 1.54 -1.33 -7.27
C GLY A 27 1.90 -1.36 -8.75
N ILE A 28 1.27 -2.25 -9.52
CA ILE A 28 1.20 -2.12 -10.98
C ILE A 28 -0.09 -1.36 -11.27
N SER A 29 0.05 -0.13 -11.73
CA SER A 29 -1.05 0.84 -11.81
C SER A 29 -1.13 1.48 -13.20
N GLN A 30 -1.92 2.54 -13.34
CA GLN A 30 -1.87 3.40 -14.53
C GLN A 30 -0.61 4.28 -14.57
N ARG A 31 0.14 4.37 -13.47
CA ARG A 31 1.33 5.24 -13.30
C ARG A 31 2.63 4.45 -13.16
N THR A 32 2.55 3.24 -12.64
CA THR A 32 3.69 2.34 -12.47
C THR A 32 3.60 1.17 -13.43
N ASP A 33 4.54 1.09 -14.36
CA ASP A 33 4.61 0.07 -15.40
C ASP A 33 5.13 -1.26 -14.83
N PRO A 34 4.61 -2.44 -15.23
CA PRO A 34 5.10 -3.72 -14.71
C PRO A 34 6.60 -3.94 -14.95
N HIS A 35 7.17 -3.46 -16.06
CA HIS A 35 8.58 -3.69 -16.37
C HIS A 35 9.54 -2.94 -15.42
N VAL A 36 9.14 -1.79 -14.87
CA VAL A 36 9.95 -1.13 -13.83
C VAL A 36 9.90 -1.90 -12.52
N VAL A 37 8.81 -2.60 -12.22
CA VAL A 37 8.70 -3.44 -11.02
C VAL A 37 9.69 -4.60 -11.11
N GLU A 38 9.75 -5.27 -12.27
CA GLU A 38 10.75 -6.32 -12.53
C GLU A 38 12.18 -5.80 -12.46
N ALA A 39 12.48 -4.69 -13.16
CA ALA A 39 13.82 -4.10 -13.17
C ALA A 39 14.26 -3.62 -11.77
N LEU A 40 13.33 -3.12 -10.95
CA LEU A 40 13.60 -2.71 -9.58
C LEU A 40 13.81 -3.92 -8.68
N ALA A 41 12.98 -4.96 -8.79
CA ALA A 41 13.15 -6.22 -8.05
C ALA A 41 14.52 -6.86 -8.34
N GLU A 42 14.97 -6.84 -9.60
CA GLU A 42 16.30 -7.30 -10.01
C GLU A 42 17.44 -6.50 -9.35
N ARG A 43 17.22 -5.25 -8.96
CA ARG A 43 18.25 -4.41 -8.32
C ARG A 43 18.18 -4.45 -6.79
N ILE A 44 16.97 -4.50 -6.25
CA ILE A 44 16.73 -4.32 -4.82
C ILE A 44 16.74 -5.63 -4.05
N ILE A 45 16.49 -6.78 -4.68
CA ILE A 45 16.61 -8.09 -4.01
C ILE A 45 18.10 -8.49 -4.04
N CYS A 46 18.81 -8.21 -2.96
CA CYS A 46 20.21 -8.54 -2.76
C CYS A 46 20.60 -8.47 -1.27
N GLU A 47 21.79 -8.96 -0.93
CA GLU A 47 22.27 -8.99 0.46
C GLU A 47 22.45 -7.59 1.05
N GLU A 48 22.88 -6.61 0.24
CA GLU A 48 23.16 -5.25 0.69
C GLU A 48 21.92 -4.48 1.15
N THR A 49 20.75 -4.78 0.58
CA THR A 49 19.48 -4.14 0.95
C THR A 49 18.70 -4.92 2.00
N GLY A 50 18.99 -6.21 2.17
CA GLY A 50 18.24 -7.14 3.02
C GLY A 50 16.87 -7.56 2.45
N ILE A 51 16.45 -7.03 1.31
CA ILE A 51 15.14 -7.35 0.71
C ILE A 51 15.19 -8.74 0.10
N LEU A 52 14.23 -9.58 0.49
CA LEU A 52 14.09 -10.96 0.03
C LEU A 52 12.94 -11.12 -0.97
N ARG A 53 11.93 -10.25 -0.90
CA ARG A 53 10.71 -10.36 -1.71
C ARG A 53 10.15 -9.00 -2.12
N VAL A 54 9.70 -8.92 -3.37
CA VAL A 54 8.84 -7.84 -3.86
C VAL A 54 7.47 -8.42 -4.20
N LEU A 55 6.42 -7.87 -3.61
CA LEU A 55 5.03 -8.19 -3.95
C LEU A 55 4.53 -7.17 -4.99
N ALA A 56 4.40 -7.58 -6.25
CA ALA A 56 3.80 -6.75 -7.27
C ALA A 56 2.26 -6.91 -7.24
N ILE A 57 1.52 -5.84 -6.95
CA ILE A 57 0.07 -5.88 -6.80
C ILE A 57 -0.57 -5.13 -7.97
N ASP A 58 -1.18 -5.87 -8.89
CA ASP A 58 -1.90 -5.32 -10.03
C ASP A 58 -3.26 -4.78 -9.59
N ILE A 59 -3.39 -3.46 -9.65
CA ILE A 59 -4.59 -2.73 -9.27
C ILE A 59 -5.40 -2.29 -10.50
N PRO A 60 -6.74 -2.13 -10.39
CA PRO A 60 -7.55 -1.72 -11.53
C PRO A 60 -7.14 -0.36 -12.08
N LYS A 61 -6.86 -0.30 -13.39
CA LYS A 61 -6.40 0.91 -14.12
C LYS A 61 -7.54 1.89 -14.35
N THR A 62 -8.03 2.50 -13.27
CA THR A 62 -9.12 3.49 -13.31
C THR A 62 -8.66 4.78 -12.65
N ARG A 63 -9.24 5.91 -13.05
CA ARG A 63 -8.92 7.22 -12.46
C ARG A 63 -9.17 7.30 -10.94
N SER A 64 -10.04 6.44 -10.42
CA SER A 64 -10.36 6.39 -8.99
C SER A 64 -9.29 5.70 -8.15
N TYR A 65 -8.39 4.92 -8.77
CA TYR A 65 -7.32 4.16 -8.10
C TYR A 65 -6.00 4.48 -8.80
N MET A 66 -5.39 5.61 -8.44
CA MET A 66 -4.20 6.08 -9.15
C MET A 66 -2.95 5.31 -8.74
N HIS A 67 -2.88 4.91 -7.47
CA HIS A 67 -1.73 4.24 -6.85
C HIS A 67 -2.18 3.21 -5.80
N LEU A 68 -1.30 2.29 -5.43
CA LEU A 68 -1.53 1.30 -4.38
C LEU A 68 -1.90 1.93 -3.03
N ASP A 69 -1.24 3.02 -2.64
CA ASP A 69 -1.51 3.69 -1.36
C ASP A 69 -2.87 4.41 -1.28
N THR A 70 -3.52 4.66 -2.43
CA THR A 70 -4.89 5.18 -2.48
C THR A 70 -5.92 4.10 -2.21
N VAL A 71 -5.52 2.83 -2.20
CA VAL A 71 -6.44 1.70 -2.00
C VAL A 71 -6.03 0.80 -0.87
N MET A 72 -4.76 0.82 -0.44
CA MET A 72 -4.26 0.03 0.68
C MET A 72 -3.05 0.69 1.37
N THR A 73 -3.04 0.78 2.69
CA THR A 73 -1.85 1.17 3.46
C THR A 73 -1.69 0.30 4.71
N MET A 74 -0.45 0.08 5.15
CA MET A 74 -0.12 -0.57 6.41
C MET A 74 -0.19 0.44 7.55
N VAL A 75 -0.94 0.12 8.61
CA VAL A 75 -1.20 1.04 9.74
C VAL A 75 -0.68 0.51 11.08
N ASP A 76 -0.34 -0.77 11.15
CA ASP A 76 0.26 -1.44 12.30
C ASP A 76 1.00 -2.70 11.80
N TRP A 77 1.72 -3.40 12.68
CA TRP A 77 2.49 -4.60 12.36
C TRP A 77 1.70 -5.66 11.58
N ASP A 78 0.43 -5.86 11.95
CA ASP A 78 -0.45 -6.87 11.38
C ASP A 78 -1.71 -6.27 10.74
N LYS A 79 -1.81 -4.94 10.58
CA LYS A 79 -3.06 -4.27 10.14
C LYS A 79 -2.85 -3.42 8.90
N PHE A 80 -3.78 -3.58 7.97
CA PHE A 80 -3.85 -2.81 6.74
C PHE A 80 -5.20 -2.14 6.61
N THR A 81 -5.24 -0.88 6.21
CA THR A 81 -6.48 -0.30 5.66
C THR A 81 -6.58 -0.68 4.19
N ILE A 82 -7.79 -1.03 3.72
CA ILE A 82 -8.01 -1.36 2.31
C ILE A 82 -9.40 -0.93 1.85
N HIS A 83 -9.51 -0.55 0.58
CA HIS A 83 -10.82 -0.34 -0.05
C HIS A 83 -11.45 -1.68 -0.44
N PRO A 84 -12.62 -2.06 0.08
CA PRO A 84 -13.16 -3.41 -0.11
C PRO A 84 -13.49 -3.75 -1.56
N SER A 85 -13.82 -2.76 -2.40
CA SER A 85 -14.24 -3.03 -3.78
C SER A 85 -13.10 -3.49 -4.69
N ILE A 86 -11.83 -3.22 -4.34
CA ILE A 86 -10.70 -3.64 -5.17
C ILE A 86 -10.34 -5.11 -4.98
N LEU A 87 -10.61 -5.70 -3.82
CA LEU A 87 -10.16 -7.04 -3.44
C LEU A 87 -10.42 -8.13 -4.49
N PRO A 88 -11.61 -8.23 -5.13
CA PRO A 88 -11.88 -9.27 -6.12
C PRO A 88 -11.10 -9.10 -7.43
N MET A 89 -10.55 -7.91 -7.69
CA MET A 89 -9.87 -7.56 -8.93
C MET A 89 -8.34 -7.63 -8.81
N LEU A 90 -7.80 -7.74 -7.59
CA LEU A 90 -6.36 -7.74 -7.38
C LEU A 90 -5.71 -9.03 -7.86
N ARG A 91 -4.58 -8.88 -8.53
CA ARG A 91 -3.65 -9.98 -8.80
C ARG A 91 -2.34 -9.64 -8.12
N THR A 92 -1.81 -10.59 -7.34
CA THR A 92 -0.54 -10.40 -6.63
C THR A 92 0.49 -11.33 -7.23
N PHE A 93 1.67 -10.81 -7.53
CA PHE A 93 2.81 -11.58 -8.00
C PHE A 93 3.93 -11.48 -6.97
N SER A 94 4.52 -12.62 -6.61
CA SER A 94 5.68 -12.70 -5.73
C SER A 94 6.94 -12.76 -6.58
N LEU A 95 7.79 -11.75 -6.44
CA LEU A 95 9.10 -11.66 -7.08
C LEU A 95 10.17 -11.99 -6.04
N THR A 96 10.95 -13.03 -6.29
CA THR A 96 12.04 -13.50 -5.41
C THR A 96 13.25 -13.85 -6.26
N LYS A 97 14.45 -13.86 -5.66
CA LYS A 97 15.65 -14.32 -6.36
C LYS A 97 16.11 -15.67 -5.83
N SER A 98 16.44 -16.57 -6.77
CA SER A 98 17.11 -17.84 -6.49
C SER A 98 18.29 -17.98 -7.44
N GLU A 99 19.46 -18.35 -6.90
CA GLU A 99 20.70 -18.51 -7.67
C GLU A 99 21.04 -17.31 -8.57
N GLY A 100 20.75 -16.09 -8.10
CA GLY A 100 20.99 -14.85 -8.83
C GLY A 100 20.02 -14.58 -9.99
N ARG A 101 18.94 -15.35 -10.12
CA ARG A 101 17.88 -15.12 -11.13
C ARG A 101 16.58 -14.73 -10.45
N LEU A 102 15.92 -13.71 -11.00
CA LEU A 102 14.60 -13.30 -10.57
C LEU A 102 13.54 -14.30 -11.06
N GLY A 103 12.79 -14.86 -10.11
CA GLY A 103 11.58 -15.63 -10.34
C GLY A 103 10.36 -14.77 -10.07
N ILE A 104 9.30 -14.95 -10.87
CA ILE A 104 8.02 -14.26 -10.75
C ILE A 104 6.92 -15.31 -10.70
N GLU A 105 6.14 -15.32 -9.62
CA GLU A 105 5.05 -16.27 -9.42
C GLU A 105 3.73 -15.55 -9.18
N LEU A 106 2.67 -15.96 -9.87
CA LEU A 106 1.31 -15.48 -9.59
C LEU A 106 0.77 -16.15 -8.33
N GLU A 107 0.43 -15.37 -7.32
CA GLU A 107 -0.17 -15.84 -6.09
C GLU A 107 -1.62 -16.29 -6.32
N LYS A 108 -1.93 -17.50 -5.86
CA LYS A 108 -3.30 -18.07 -5.91
C LYS A 108 -4.10 -17.82 -4.64
N ARG A 109 -3.42 -17.33 -3.61
CA ARG A 109 -3.96 -17.08 -2.27
C ARG A 109 -4.57 -15.69 -2.19
N LYS A 110 -5.33 -15.44 -1.12
CA LYS A 110 -5.88 -14.10 -0.88
C LYS A 110 -4.75 -13.14 -0.50
N LEU A 111 -4.89 -11.86 -0.86
CA LEU A 111 -3.89 -10.83 -0.53
C LEU A 111 -3.49 -10.84 0.95
N ALA A 112 -4.44 -10.98 1.87
CA ALA A 112 -4.16 -11.05 3.30
C ALA A 112 -3.23 -12.22 3.67
N GLU A 113 -3.38 -13.39 3.05
CA GLU A 113 -2.53 -14.56 3.30
C GLU A 113 -1.11 -14.33 2.75
N VAL A 114 -1.00 -13.70 1.58
CA VAL A 114 0.29 -13.36 0.97
C VAL A 114 1.03 -12.31 1.79
N LEU A 115 0.33 -11.28 2.28
CA LEU A 115 0.90 -10.25 3.15
C LEU A 115 1.35 -10.85 4.50
N ALA A 116 0.54 -11.74 5.09
CA ALA A 116 0.89 -12.42 6.32
C ALA A 116 2.19 -13.23 6.17
N GLU A 117 2.31 -14.01 5.09
CA GLU A 117 3.55 -14.74 4.82
C GLU A 117 4.75 -13.80 4.61
N ALA A 118 4.60 -12.75 3.80
CA ALA A 118 5.69 -11.81 3.52
C ALA A 118 6.16 -11.03 4.76
N LEU A 119 5.32 -10.93 5.78
CA LEU A 119 5.62 -10.29 7.06
C LEU A 119 6.00 -11.29 8.17
N HIS A 120 6.05 -12.59 7.88
CA HIS A 120 6.28 -13.66 8.87
C HIS A 120 5.24 -13.66 10.01
N LEU A 121 3.98 -13.45 9.66
CA LEU A 121 2.85 -13.43 10.59
C LEU A 121 1.88 -14.58 10.30
N ASP A 122 1.20 -15.07 11.33
CA ASP A 122 0.13 -16.07 11.17
C ASP A 122 -1.07 -15.51 10.40
N LYS A 123 -1.35 -14.20 10.58
CA LYS A 123 -2.49 -13.51 9.98
C LYS A 123 -2.27 -12.00 9.97
N VAL A 124 -2.86 -11.34 8.97
CA VAL A 124 -3.08 -9.88 8.98
C VAL A 124 -4.57 -9.55 9.03
N THR A 125 -4.87 -8.36 9.55
CA THR A 125 -6.20 -7.79 9.64
C THR A 125 -6.40 -6.74 8.55
N MET A 126 -7.39 -6.97 7.69
CA MET A 126 -7.78 -6.02 6.64
C MET A 126 -8.94 -5.15 7.14
N ILE A 127 -8.65 -3.89 7.45
CA ILE A 127 -9.61 -2.88 7.90
C ILE A 127 -10.24 -2.23 6.67
N HIS A 128 -11.53 -2.45 6.47
CA HIS A 128 -12.24 -1.95 5.29
C HIS A 128 -12.61 -0.47 5.43
N CYS A 129 -12.11 0.37 4.51
CA CYS A 129 -12.47 1.78 4.40
C CYS A 129 -13.99 1.96 4.20
N GLY A 130 -14.60 2.80 5.03
CA GLY A 130 -16.06 3.04 5.11
C GLY A 130 -16.90 1.85 5.61
N GLY A 131 -16.27 0.77 6.06
CA GLY A 131 -16.94 -0.38 6.68
C GLY A 131 -17.86 -1.16 5.74
N GLY A 132 -19.02 -1.59 6.26
CA GLY A 132 -19.98 -2.41 5.52
C GLY A 132 -20.95 -1.63 4.61
N SER A 133 -20.96 -0.30 4.68
CA SER A 133 -21.84 0.56 3.90
C SER A 133 -21.18 0.92 2.56
N ALA A 134 -21.79 0.53 1.44
CA ALA A 134 -21.27 0.86 0.11
C ALA A 134 -21.22 2.38 -0.13
N ILE A 135 -22.14 3.14 0.48
CA ILE A 135 -22.19 4.61 0.36
C ILE A 135 -21.03 5.24 1.10
N ASP A 136 -20.78 4.82 2.34
CA ASP A 136 -19.67 5.36 3.14
C ASP A 136 -18.33 4.94 2.56
N ALA A 137 -18.19 3.68 2.13
CA ALA A 137 -16.99 3.18 1.46
C ALA A 137 -16.66 3.98 0.19
N ALA A 138 -17.65 4.27 -0.67
CA ALA A 138 -17.42 5.08 -1.85
C ALA A 138 -17.06 6.54 -1.52
N ARG A 139 -17.75 7.15 -0.54
CA ARG A 139 -17.51 8.54 -0.11
C ARG A 139 -16.13 8.71 0.50
N GLU A 140 -15.73 7.82 1.41
CA GLU A 140 -14.48 7.94 2.14
C GLU A 140 -13.29 7.50 1.31
N GLN A 141 -13.47 6.54 0.39
CA GLN A 141 -12.48 6.24 -0.64
C GLN A 141 -12.17 7.48 -1.50
N TRP A 142 -13.21 8.22 -1.93
CA TRP A 142 -13.02 9.44 -2.70
C TRP A 142 -12.25 10.53 -1.93
N ASN A 143 -12.28 10.48 -0.61
CA ASN A 143 -11.58 11.41 0.29
C ASN A 143 -10.30 10.79 0.88
N ASP A 144 -9.72 9.80 0.19
CA ASP A 144 -8.45 9.17 0.55
C ASP A 144 -8.45 8.51 1.95
N GLY A 145 -9.56 7.86 2.32
CA GLY A 145 -9.75 7.22 3.64
C GLY A 145 -8.78 6.07 3.94
N THR A 146 -8.20 5.45 2.93
CA THR A 146 -7.13 4.43 3.03
C THR A 146 -5.73 5.05 3.04
N ASN A 147 -5.57 6.31 2.64
CA ASN A 147 -4.27 6.97 2.51
C ASN A 147 -3.81 7.59 3.84
N THR A 148 -3.87 6.80 4.90
CA THR A 148 -3.45 7.18 6.25
C THR A 148 -1.93 7.16 6.37
N LEU A 149 -1.36 8.10 7.14
CA LEU A 149 0.07 8.12 7.43
C LEU A 149 0.33 7.48 8.79
N ALA A 150 0.89 6.28 8.83
CA ALA A 150 1.38 5.68 10.08
C ALA A 150 2.61 6.43 10.58
N ILE A 151 2.58 6.95 11.80
CA ILE A 151 3.72 7.64 12.45
C ILE A 151 4.42 6.75 13.48
N ALA A 152 3.70 5.78 14.03
CA ALA A 152 4.22 4.65 14.82
C ALA A 152 3.31 3.42 14.57
N PRO A 153 3.71 2.21 14.97
CA PRO A 153 2.83 1.04 14.85
C PRO A 153 1.52 1.24 15.61
N GLY A 154 0.39 1.14 14.90
CA GLY A 154 -0.93 1.37 15.50
C GLY A 154 -1.23 2.85 15.77
N GLU A 155 -0.50 3.79 15.19
CA GLU A 155 -0.71 5.23 15.35
C GLU A 155 -0.63 5.96 14.01
N VAL A 156 -1.75 6.56 13.58
CA VAL A 156 -1.90 7.14 12.24
C VAL A 156 -2.39 8.58 12.27
N ILE A 157 -2.02 9.35 11.24
CA ILE A 157 -2.63 10.62 10.89
C ILE A 157 -3.64 10.38 9.75
N ALA A 158 -4.87 10.87 9.93
CA ALA A 158 -5.97 10.73 8.97
C ALA A 158 -6.77 12.03 8.84
N PHE A 159 -7.56 12.15 7.77
CA PHE A 159 -8.48 13.27 7.63
C PHE A 159 -9.74 13.10 8.51
N SER A 160 -10.16 14.17 9.18
CA SER A 160 -11.34 14.17 10.06
C SER A 160 -12.67 13.86 9.34
N ARG A 161 -12.72 14.07 8.01
CA ARG A 161 -13.93 13.82 7.20
C ARG A 161 -14.23 12.33 6.96
N ASN A 162 -13.28 11.44 7.22
CA ASN A 162 -13.41 9.99 7.04
C ASN A 162 -13.84 9.33 8.36
N TYR A 163 -14.90 9.86 8.96
CA TYR A 163 -15.30 9.54 10.33
C TYR A 163 -15.69 8.07 10.53
N VAL A 164 -16.20 7.39 9.49
CA VAL A 164 -16.53 5.96 9.58
C VAL A 164 -15.24 5.14 9.64
N THR A 165 -14.31 5.38 8.71
CA THR A 165 -13.01 4.70 8.68
C THR A 165 -12.20 4.98 9.94
N ASN A 166 -12.18 6.23 10.42
CA ASN A 166 -11.50 6.61 11.66
C ASN A 166 -12.11 5.91 12.88
N GLY A 167 -13.43 5.74 12.91
CA GLY A 167 -14.12 4.95 13.94
C GLY A 167 -13.67 3.49 13.93
N ILE A 168 -13.70 2.84 12.76
CA ILE A 168 -13.30 1.43 12.61
C ILE A 168 -11.81 1.24 12.98
N LEU A 169 -10.93 2.18 12.60
CA LEU A 169 -9.53 2.16 12.98
C LEU A 169 -9.37 2.15 14.52
N ARG A 170 -10.09 3.03 15.22
CA ARG A 170 -10.10 3.06 16.70
C ARG A 170 -10.63 1.78 17.30
N ASP A 171 -11.70 1.21 16.74
CA ASP A 171 -12.26 -0.06 17.19
C ASP A 171 -11.28 -1.23 17.00
N ASN A 172 -10.30 -1.10 16.10
CA ASN A 172 -9.22 -2.05 15.88
C ASN A 172 -7.92 -1.68 16.63
N GLY A 173 -8.00 -0.79 17.62
CA GLY A 173 -6.88 -0.44 18.50
C GLY A 173 -5.88 0.54 17.88
N VAL A 174 -6.21 1.17 16.75
CA VAL A 174 -5.35 2.18 16.11
C VAL A 174 -5.64 3.56 16.71
N THR A 175 -4.61 4.24 17.17
CA THR A 175 -4.67 5.66 17.56
C THR A 175 -4.76 6.52 16.31
N VAL A 176 -5.80 7.36 16.22
CA VAL A 176 -6.06 8.19 15.03
C VAL A 176 -5.97 9.67 15.38
N HIS A 177 -4.96 10.33 14.83
CA HIS A 177 -4.77 11.79 14.86
C HIS A 177 -5.46 12.42 13.65
N GLU A 178 -6.55 13.11 13.92
CA GLU A 178 -7.34 13.72 12.85
C GLU A 178 -6.86 15.12 12.51
N ILE A 179 -6.66 15.40 11.23
CA ILE A 179 -6.42 16.74 10.72
C ILE A 179 -7.59 17.23 9.85
N PRO A 180 -7.94 18.53 9.89
CA PRO A 180 -8.90 19.13 8.98
C PRO A 180 -8.45 18.97 7.53
N SER A 181 -9.41 18.76 6.62
CA SER A 181 -9.13 18.39 5.23
C SER A 181 -9.90 19.20 4.20
N ALA A 182 -10.61 20.25 4.61
CA ALA A 182 -11.52 21.02 3.76
C ALA A 182 -10.88 21.46 2.43
N GLU A 183 -9.67 22.04 2.48
CA GLU A 183 -8.97 22.47 1.28
C GLU A 183 -8.00 21.43 0.73
N LEU A 184 -7.20 20.76 1.58
CA LEU A 184 -6.17 19.82 1.13
C LEU A 184 -6.75 18.62 0.38
N SER A 185 -7.92 18.11 0.81
CA SER A 185 -8.56 16.98 0.12
C SER A 185 -9.02 17.32 -1.30
N ARG A 186 -9.12 18.60 -1.68
CA ARG A 186 -9.43 19.01 -3.07
C ARG A 186 -8.32 18.59 -4.03
N GLY A 187 -7.10 18.42 -3.52
CA GLY A 187 -5.94 17.89 -4.26
C GLY A 187 -5.98 16.37 -4.49
N ARG A 188 -6.95 15.64 -3.89
CA ARG A 188 -7.10 14.18 -3.99
C ARG A 188 -5.86 13.42 -3.52
N GLY A 189 -5.48 13.68 -2.27
CA GLY A 189 -4.45 12.93 -1.57
C GLY A 189 -4.62 13.06 -0.06
N GLY A 190 -4.34 11.97 0.65
CA GLY A 190 -4.37 11.93 2.11
C GLY A 190 -3.05 12.37 2.75
N PRO A 191 -2.95 12.28 4.10
CA PRO A 191 -1.72 12.57 4.83
C PRO A 191 -0.49 11.83 4.31
N ARG A 192 -0.63 10.58 3.83
CA ARG A 192 0.50 9.83 3.28
C ARG A 192 1.03 10.45 2.00
N CYS A 193 0.16 10.83 1.05
CA CYS A 193 0.54 11.50 -0.19
C CYS A 193 1.30 12.82 0.03
N MET A 194 1.07 13.49 1.16
CA MET A 194 1.74 14.75 1.52
C MET A 194 3.09 14.56 2.24
N SER A 195 3.56 13.31 2.36
CA SER A 195 4.71 12.96 3.17
C SER A 195 5.69 12.04 2.44
N MET A 196 6.97 12.12 2.83
CA MET A 196 8.02 11.21 2.36
C MET A 196 8.94 10.90 3.55
N PRO A 197 8.74 9.78 4.26
CA PRO A 197 9.59 9.43 5.40
C PRO A 197 11.06 9.31 4.96
N LEU A 198 11.94 10.06 5.61
CA LEU A 198 13.39 9.97 5.38
C LEU A 198 14.06 8.93 6.29
N TRP A 199 13.47 8.70 7.46
CA TRP A 199 13.94 7.76 8.47
C TRP A 199 12.75 7.21 9.27
N ARG A 200 12.79 5.92 9.59
CA ARG A 200 11.90 5.21 10.52
C ARG A 200 12.77 4.22 11.31
N GLU A 201 12.47 4.06 12.59
CA GLU A 201 13.17 3.10 13.47
C GLU A 201 12.86 1.64 13.13
#